data_AF-A0A165KEB1-F1
#
_entry.id   AF-A0A165KEB1-F1
#
_cell.length_a   1.000
_cell.length_b   1.000
_cell.length_c   1.000
_cell.angle_alpha   90.00
_cell.angle_beta   90.00
_cell.angle_gamma   90.00
#
_symmetry.space_group_name_H-M   'P 1'
#
loop_
_entity.id
_entity.type
_entity.pdbx_description
1 polymer ?
#
loop_
_entity_poly.entity_id
_entity_poly.type
_entity_poly.pdbx_seq_one_letter_code
_entity_poly.pdbx_strand_id
1 'polypeptide(L)' 'MSADELQKDDSELDTVFKNAVGKTFLVSCRVKQDTYNDEPRMRYSISKIQPVDYCTEAEALAQLIASYPKE' A
#
# COMPACT_ATOMS: atom_id res chain seq x y z
N MET A 1 0.37 5.41 15.96
CA MET A 1 -0.94 5.80 16.50
C MET A 1 -1.80 4.56 16.56
N SER A 2 -2.31 4.25 17.74
CA SER A 2 -3.27 3.16 17.92
C SER A 2 -4.68 3.60 17.48
N ALA A 3 -5.58 2.65 17.22
CA ALA A 3 -6.96 2.99 16.83
C ALA A 3 -7.70 3.77 17.93
N ASP A 4 -7.37 3.51 19.20
CA ASP A 4 -7.95 4.19 20.36
C ASP A 4 -7.51 5.66 20.45
N GLU A 5 -6.27 5.95 20.07
CA GLU A 5 -5.74 7.33 20.02
C GLU A 5 -6.39 8.17 18.91
N LEU A 6 -6.78 7.55 17.79
CA LEU A 6 -7.36 8.24 16.65
C LEU A 6 -8.81 8.68 16.90
N GLN A 7 -9.57 8.02 17.77
CA GLN A 7 -11.00 8.34 17.97
C GLN A 7 -11.28 9.58 18.83
N LYS A 8 -10.27 10.20 19.44
CA LYS A 8 -10.48 11.24 20.46
C LYS A 8 -10.75 12.64 19.89
N ASP A 9 -10.17 13.01 18.74
CA ASP A 9 -10.21 14.38 18.23
C ASP A 9 -10.43 14.45 16.71
N ASP A 10 -11.65 14.76 16.28
CA ASP A 10 -12.06 14.81 14.86
C ASP A 10 -11.29 15.86 14.02
N SER A 11 -10.85 16.96 14.61
CA SER A 11 -10.09 18.01 13.90
C SER A 11 -8.62 17.63 13.68
N GLU A 12 -8.04 16.86 14.60
CA GLU A 12 -6.67 16.36 14.48
C GLU A 12 -6.60 15.18 13.50
N LEU A 13 -7.67 14.38 13.43
CA LEU A 13 -7.83 13.28 12.48
C LEU A 13 -7.59 13.71 11.03
N ASP A 14 -8.26 14.76 10.58
CA ASP A 14 -8.13 15.25 9.20
C ASP A 14 -6.67 15.60 8.85
N THR A 15 -5.94 16.16 9.81
CA THR A 15 -4.53 16.51 9.62
C THR A 15 -3.64 15.27 9.56
N VAL A 16 -3.89 14.30 10.45
CA VAL A 16 -3.15 13.02 10.46
C VAL A 16 -3.41 12.23 9.17
N PHE A 17 -4.66 12.16 8.70
CA PHE A 17 -5.00 11.51 7.43
C PHE A 17 -4.35 12.21 6.24
N LYS A 18 -4.39 13.55 6.19
CA LYS A 18 -3.68 14.32 5.14
C LYS A 18 -2.18 14.02 5.12
N ASN A 19 -1.55 13.89 6.30
CA ASN A 19 -0.13 13.57 6.43
C ASN A 19 0.22 12.10 6.14
N ALA A 20 -0.75 11.19 6.22
CA ALA A 20 -0.57 9.79 5.89
C ALA A 20 -0.68 9.54 4.37
N VAL A 21 -1.51 10.32 3.68
CA VAL A 21 -1.69 10.27 2.23
C VAL A 21 -0.42 10.75 1.51
N GLY A 22 -0.10 10.14 0.37
CA GLY A 22 1.03 10.53 -0.48
C GLY A 22 2.37 9.86 -0.15
N LYS A 23 2.39 8.94 0.83
CA LYS A 23 3.57 8.12 1.14
C LYS A 23 3.58 6.83 0.33
N THR A 24 4.75 6.48 -0.20
CA THR A 24 4.95 5.24 -0.96
C THR A 24 5.38 4.12 -0.02
N PHE A 25 4.78 2.94 -0.18
CA PHE A 25 5.08 1.75 0.62
C PHE A 25 5.11 0.50 -0.25
N LEU A 26 5.90 -0.48 0.17
CA LEU A 26 5.81 -1.84 -0.35
C LEU A 26 4.68 -2.55 0.41
N VAL A 27 3.63 -2.94 -0.32
CA VAL A 27 2.44 -3.58 0.25
C VAL A 27 2.30 -5.00 -0.25
N SER A 28 2.30 -5.97 0.67
CA SER A 28 1.95 -7.35 0.33
C SER A 28 0.43 -7.50 0.36
N CYS A 29 -0.19 -7.60 -0.81
CA CYS A 29 -1.65 -7.71 -0.96
C CYS A 29 -2.07 -9.15 -1.26
N ARG A 30 -3.15 -9.60 -0.63
CA ARG A 30 -3.87 -10.83 -0.96
C ARG A 30 -5.23 -10.47 -1.53
N VAL A 31 -5.51 -10.96 -2.72
CA VAL A 31 -6.79 -10.79 -3.40
C VAL A 31 -7.62 -12.04 -3.19
N LYS A 32 -8.88 -11.85 -2.78
CA LYS A 32 -9.88 -12.92 -2.73
C LYS A 32 -11.15 -12.43 -3.40
N GLN A 33 -11.75 -13.31 -4.20
CA GLN A 33 -13.10 -13.09 -4.71
C GLN A 33 -14.07 -13.58 -3.63
N ASP A 34 -14.84 -12.64 -3.09
CA ASP A 34 -15.87 -12.90 -2.10
C ASP A 34 -17.22 -12.66 -2.79
N THR A 35 -18.13 -13.62 -2.69
CA THR A 35 -19.48 -13.47 -3.27
C THR A 35 -20.43 -13.16 -2.12
N TYR A 36 -21.02 -11.97 -2.14
CA TYR A 36 -22.04 -11.58 -1.17
C TYR A 36 -23.34 -11.32 -1.92
N ASN A 37 -24.41 -12.02 -1.54
CA ASN A 37 -25.72 -11.89 -2.18
C ASN A 37 -25.69 -12.13 -3.71
N ASP A 38 -24.94 -13.16 -4.13
CA ASP A 38 -24.70 -13.54 -5.53
C ASP A 38 -23.96 -12.51 -6.41
N GLU A 39 -23.52 -11.37 -5.85
CA GLU A 39 -22.62 -10.44 -6.52
C GLU A 39 -21.15 -10.79 -6.23
N PRO A 40 -20.36 -11.19 -7.25
CA PRO A 40 -18.94 -11.44 -7.06
C PRO A 40 -18.18 -10.11 -6.90
N ARG A 41 -17.52 -9.92 -5.75
CA ARG A 41 -16.68 -8.75 -5.49
C ARG A 41 -15.24 -9.17 -5.18
N MET A 42 -14.28 -8.57 -5.87
CA MET A 42 -12.87 -8.73 -5.53
C MET A 42 -12.52 -7.86 -4.31
N ARG A 43 -12.04 -8.48 -3.24
CA ARG A 43 -11.56 -7.79 -2.04
C ARG A 43 -10.03 -7.89 -1.99
N TYR A 44 -9.40 -6.72 -1.96
CA TYR A 44 -7.97 -6.56 -1.76
C TYR A 44 -7.69 -6.40 -0.27
N SER A 45 -6.95 -7.34 0.32
CA SER A 45 -6.57 -7.31 1.73
C SER A 45 -5.06 -7.12 1.84
N ILE A 46 -4.63 -6.12 2.61
CA ILE A 46 -3.21 -5.86 2.83
C ILE A 46 -2.75 -6.75 3.99
N SER A 47 -1.75 -7.59 3.75
CA SER A 47 -1.18 -8.50 4.75
C SER A 47 0.02 -7.88 5.48
N LYS A 48 0.85 -7.10 4.77
CA LYS A 48 2.05 -6.46 5.32
C LYS A 48 2.32 -5.15 4.60
N ILE A 49 2.85 -4.17 5.32
CA ILE A 49 3.31 -2.88 4.81
C ILE A 49 4.76 -2.71 5.24
N GLN A 50 5.64 -2.31 4.32
CA GLN A 50 7.03 -1.99 4.59
C GLN A 50 7.40 -0.62 3.98
N PRO A 51 8.26 0.17 4.66
CA PRO A 51 8.83 1.37 4.05
C PRO A 51 9.68 0.98 2.84
N VAL A 52 9.70 1.86 1.83
CA VAL A 52 10.49 1.66 0.61
C VAL A 52 11.95 1.98 0.91
N ASP A 53 12.85 1.05 0.60
CA ASP A 53 14.29 1.32 0.55
C ASP A 53 14.68 1.68 -0.90
N TYR A 54 14.83 2.98 -1.15
CA TYR A 54 15.09 3.51 -2.49
C TYR A 54 16.40 2.99 -3.11
N CYS A 55 17.42 2.67 -2.32
CA CYS A 55 18.68 2.18 -2.87
C CYS A 55 18.48 0.79 -3.48
N THR A 56 17.86 -0.11 -2.72
CA THR A 56 17.62 -1.50 -3.17
C THR A 56 16.62 -1.57 -4.34
N GLU A 57 15.55 -0.77 -4.29
CA GLU A 57 14.54 -0.74 -5.35
C GLU A 57 15.09 -0.12 -6.64
N ALA A 58 15.97 0.89 -6.54
CA ALA A 58 16.62 1.47 -7.71
C ALA A 58 17.54 0.47 -8.41
N GLU A 59 18.28 -0.35 -7.66
CA GLU A 59 19.10 -1.43 -8.22
C GLU A 59 18.23 -2.48 -8.92
N ALA A 60 17.11 -2.89 -8.31
CA ALA A 60 16.17 -3.83 -8.91
C ALA A 60 15.58 -3.27 -10.22
N LEU A 61 15.23 -1.99 -10.26
CA LEU A 61 14.76 -1.32 -11.47
C LEU A 61 15.85 -1.21 -12.54
N ALA A 62 17.10 -0.93 -12.17
CA ALA A 62 18.21 -0.87 -13.10
C ALA A 62 18.49 -2.23 -13.75
N GLN A 63 18.41 -3.32 -12.98
CA GLN A 63 18.52 -4.70 -13.49
C GLN A 63 17.37 -5.03 -14.45
N LEU A 64 16.14 -4.64 -14.10
CA LEU A 64 14.97 -4.82 -14.93
C LEU A 64 15.12 -4.08 -16.26
N ILE A 65 15.59 -2.83 -16.25
CA ILE A 65 15.89 -2.04 -17.46
C ILE A 65 16.96 -2.74 -18.31
N ALA A 66 18.03 -3.25 -17.70
CA ALA A 66 19.10 -3.95 -18.41
C ALA A 66 18.63 -5.27 -19.06
N SER A 67 17.58 -5.90 -18.51
CA SER A 67 17.00 -7.13 -19.04
C SER A 67 16.15 -6.95 -20.29
N TYR A 68 15.73 -5.72 -20.62
CA TYR A 68 14.96 -5.49 -21.84
C TYR A 68 15.86 -5.68 -23.07
N PRO A 69 15.37 -6.41 -24.09
CA PRO A 69 16.10 -6.52 -25.34
C PRO A 69 16.24 -5.13 -25.96
N LYS A 70 17.48 -4.76 -26.28
CA LYS A 70 17.76 -3.58 -27.11
C LYS A 70 17.47 -3.96 -28.55
N GLU A 71 16.37 -3.47 -29.10
CA GLU A 71 16.15 -3.43 -30.55
C GLU A 71 17.13 -2.45 -31.22
#